data_AF-A0A3S4MB94-F1
#
_entry.id   AF-A0A3S4MB94-F1
#
_cell.length_a   1.000
_cell.length_b   1.000
_cell.length_c   1.000
_cell.angle_alpha   90.00
_cell.angle_beta   90.00
_cell.angle_gamma   90.00
#
_symmetry.space_group_name_H-M   'P 1'
#
loop_
_entity.id
_entity.type
_entity.pdbx_description
1 polymer ?
#
loop_
_entity_poly.entity_id
_entity_poly.type
_entity_poly.pdbx_seq_one_letter_code
_entity_poly.pdbx_strand_id
1 'polypeptide(L)'
;MPSIRCWKKLPYIVVLVDEFADLMMTVGKKVEELIARLAQKARAAGIHLVLATQRPSVDVITGLIKANIPTRIAFTVSSKIDSRTILDQGGAESLLGMGDMLYSGPNSTMPVRVHGAFVRDQEVHAVVQDWKARGRPQYIDGITSDSESEGGGGGFDGGRGAGPVIRSGGELL
;
A
#
# COMPACT_ATOMS: atom_id res chain seq x y z
N MET A 1 -2.80 -40.50 22.60
CA MET A 1 -2.71 -40.37 21.12
C MET A 1 -2.33 -38.94 20.78
N PRO A 2 -1.26 -38.67 20.01
CA PRO A 2 -0.92 -37.31 19.63
C PRO A 2 -1.93 -36.79 18.60
N SER A 3 -2.60 -35.68 18.94
CA SER A 3 -3.54 -34.98 18.06
C SER A 3 -2.84 -34.55 16.78
N ILE A 4 -3.22 -35.13 15.64
CA ILE A 4 -2.81 -34.66 14.32
C ILE A 4 -3.37 -33.24 14.17
N ARG A 5 -2.50 -32.22 14.26
CA ARG A 5 -2.87 -30.84 13.95
C ARG A 5 -3.17 -30.78 12.46
N CYS A 6 -4.45 -30.74 12.10
CA CYS A 6 -4.84 -30.44 10.73
C CYS A 6 -4.58 -28.94 10.49
N TRP A 7 -3.60 -28.63 9.64
CA TRP A 7 -3.34 -27.26 9.23
C TRP A 7 -4.55 -26.76 8.42
N LYS A 8 -5.20 -25.69 8.87
CA LYS A 8 -6.24 -25.03 8.08
C LYS A 8 -5.57 -24.29 6.92
N LYS A 9 -6.16 -24.38 5.72
CA LYS A 9 -5.71 -23.59 4.57
C LYS A 9 -5.88 -22.10 4.90
N LEU A 10 -4.82 -21.33 4.68
CA LEU A 10 -4.87 -19.88 4.81
C LEU A 10 -5.46 -19.28 3.52
N PRO A 11 -6.41 -18.33 3.63
CA PRO A 11 -6.92 -17.62 2.46
C PRO A 11 -5.90 -16.63 1.92
N TYR A 12 -6.02 -16.27 0.65
CA TYR A 12 -5.37 -15.08 0.11
C TYR A 12 -5.98 -13.83 0.74
N ILE A 13 -5.15 -12.83 1.02
CA ILE A 13 -5.58 -11.53 1.54
C ILE A 13 -5.39 -10.50 0.44
N VAL A 14 -6.45 -9.80 0.07
CA VAL A 14 -6.40 -8.70 -0.90
C VAL A 14 -6.71 -7.40 -0.18
N VAL A 15 -5.75 -6.48 -0.19
CA VAL A 15 -5.88 -5.13 0.37
C VAL A 15 -6.24 -4.18 -0.76
N LEU A 16 -7.44 -3.61 -0.71
CA LEU A 16 -7.95 -2.65 -1.68
C LEU A 16 -7.91 -1.24 -1.08
N VAL A 17 -7.36 -0.28 -1.82
CA VAL A 17 -7.35 1.15 -1.44
C VAL A 17 -7.84 1.96 -2.64
N ASP A 18 -9.02 2.57 -2.54
CA ASP A 18 -9.70 3.25 -3.65
C ASP A 18 -9.10 4.63 -3.99
N GLU A 19 -8.50 5.29 -2.99
CA GLU A 19 -7.78 6.55 -3.17
C GLU A 19 -6.58 6.60 -2.22
N PHE A 20 -5.47 5.98 -2.62
CA PHE A 20 -4.29 5.90 -1.74
C PHE A 20 -3.55 7.24 -1.61
N ALA A 21 -3.83 8.23 -2.49
CA ALA A 21 -3.26 9.57 -2.37
C ALA A 21 -3.63 10.23 -1.04
N ASP A 22 -4.84 9.98 -0.53
CA ASP A 22 -5.29 10.56 0.75
C ASP A 22 -4.48 10.02 1.94
N LEU A 23 -4.06 8.76 1.87
CA LEU A 23 -3.16 8.17 2.86
C LEU A 23 -1.77 8.80 2.79
N MET A 24 -1.25 9.01 1.56
CA MET A 24 0.04 9.65 1.33
C MET A 24 0.07 11.10 1.81
N MET A 25 -1.03 11.84 1.65
CA MET A 25 -1.11 13.25 2.06
C MET A 25 -1.31 13.43 3.56
N THR A 26 -2.00 12.48 4.22
CA THR A 26 -2.30 12.58 5.66
C THR A 26 -1.16 12.04 6.53
N VAL A 27 -0.61 10.88 6.17
CA VAL A 27 0.36 10.14 7.00
C VAL A 27 1.78 10.21 6.40
N GLY A 28 1.92 10.57 5.12
CA GLY A 28 3.21 10.81 4.49
C GLY A 28 4.05 9.55 4.31
N LYS A 29 5.36 9.69 4.59
CA LYS A 29 6.41 8.69 4.31
C LYS A 29 6.17 7.33 4.98
N LYS A 30 5.51 7.28 6.14
CA LYS A 30 5.27 6.02 6.87
C LYS A 30 4.39 5.06 6.05
N VAL A 31 3.38 5.57 5.34
CA VAL A 31 2.51 4.75 4.49
C VAL A 31 3.28 4.22 3.29
N GLU A 32 4.10 5.06 2.66
CA GLU A 32 4.95 4.68 1.53
C GLU A 32 5.90 3.52 1.90
N GLU A 33 6.58 3.61 3.04
CA GLU A 33 7.47 2.57 3.55
C GLU A 33 6.72 1.26 3.84
N LEU A 34 5.52 1.34 4.42
CA LEU A 34 4.67 0.17 4.68
C LEU A 34 4.21 -0.51 3.39
N ILE A 35 3.75 0.27 2.40
CA ILE A 35 3.35 -0.25 1.08
C ILE A 35 4.54 -0.93 0.41
N ALA A 36 5.71 -0.28 0.39
CA ALA A 36 6.91 -0.83 -0.21
C ALA A 36 7.33 -2.14 0.48
N ARG A 37 7.39 -2.16 1.82
CA ARG A 37 7.73 -3.35 2.61
C ARG A 37 6.75 -4.49 2.37
N LEU A 38 5.46 -4.18 2.31
CA LEU A 38 4.42 -5.18 2.06
C LEU A 38 4.57 -5.75 0.66
N ALA A 39 4.60 -4.90 -0.38
CA ALA A 39 4.74 -5.32 -1.78
C ALA A 39 5.98 -6.20 -2.02
N GLN A 40 7.10 -5.94 -1.34
CA GLN A 40 8.33 -6.74 -1.47
C GLN A 40 8.20 -8.17 -0.93
N LYS A 41 7.47 -8.38 0.16
CA LYS A 41 7.46 -9.66 0.92
C LYS A 41 6.16 -10.44 0.75
N ALA A 42 5.07 -9.75 0.38
CA ALA A 42 3.71 -10.26 0.41
C ALA A 42 3.41 -11.38 -0.59
N ARG A 43 4.11 -11.43 -1.73
CA ARG A 43 3.83 -12.39 -2.82
C ARG A 43 3.85 -13.85 -2.35
N ALA A 44 4.88 -14.24 -1.60
CA ALA A 44 5.00 -15.61 -1.10
C ALA A 44 4.04 -15.91 0.06
N ALA A 45 3.60 -14.87 0.77
CA ALA A 45 2.63 -14.97 1.87
C ALA A 45 1.17 -14.98 1.39
N GLY A 46 0.91 -14.78 0.09
CA GLY A 46 -0.44 -14.70 -0.46
C GLY A 46 -1.19 -13.42 -0.11
N ILE A 47 -0.46 -12.33 0.13
CA ILE A 47 -1.03 -10.99 0.35
C ILE A 47 -0.85 -10.18 -0.94
N HIS A 48 -1.92 -9.52 -1.40
CA HIS A 48 -1.93 -8.76 -2.65
C HIS A 48 -2.50 -7.36 -2.42
N LEU A 49 -1.90 -6.36 -3.07
CA LEU A 49 -2.29 -4.96 -2.95
C LEU A 49 -2.90 -4.49 -4.26
N VAL A 50 -4.00 -3.77 -4.16
CA VAL A 50 -4.59 -2.99 -5.25
C VAL A 50 -4.72 -1.56 -4.75
N LEU A 51 -3.95 -0.67 -5.37
CA LEU A 51 -3.95 0.75 -5.06
C LEU A 51 -4.55 1.49 -6.25
N ALA A 52 -5.63 2.21 -6.01
CA ALA A 52 -6.28 3.08 -6.96
C ALA A 52 -6.13 4.54 -6.51
N THR A 53 -6.07 5.44 -7.48
CA THR A 53 -6.01 6.88 -7.25
C THR A 53 -6.53 7.61 -8.47
N GLN A 54 -7.16 8.77 -8.24
CA GLN A 54 -7.51 9.73 -9.29
C GLN A 54 -6.47 10.86 -9.41
N ARG A 55 -5.43 10.85 -8.57
CA ARG A 55 -4.36 11.87 -8.52
C ARG A 55 -3.02 11.28 -8.99
N PRO A 56 -2.78 11.15 -10.32
CA PRO A 56 -1.55 10.59 -10.86
C PRO A 56 -0.38 11.61 -10.83
N SER A 57 0.00 12.08 -9.65
CA SER A 57 1.13 12.97 -9.44
C SER A 57 2.39 12.21 -8.99
N VAL A 58 3.56 12.81 -9.19
CA VAL A 58 4.86 12.23 -8.78
C VAL A 58 4.96 12.09 -7.25
N ASP A 59 4.26 12.96 -6.52
CA ASP A 59 4.21 12.92 -5.05
C ASP A 59 3.36 11.76 -4.52
N VAL A 60 2.41 11.27 -5.31
CA VAL A 60 1.56 10.12 -4.98
C VAL A 60 2.18 8.83 -5.52
N ILE A 61 2.54 8.81 -6.80
CA ILE A 61 3.14 7.65 -7.49
C ILE A 61 4.66 7.83 -7.51
N THR A 62 5.26 7.73 -6.32
CA THR A 62 6.70 7.95 -6.13
C THR A 62 7.54 6.84 -6.79
N GLY A 63 8.85 7.05 -6.86
CA GLY A 63 9.80 6.03 -7.30
C GLY A 63 9.77 4.75 -6.46
N LEU A 64 9.55 4.86 -5.14
CA LEU A 64 9.48 3.69 -4.25
C LEU A 64 8.21 2.87 -4.50
N ILE A 65 7.07 3.52 -4.74
CA ILE A 65 5.84 2.83 -5.13
C ILE A 65 6.04 2.11 -6.46
N LYS A 66 6.57 2.80 -7.47
CA LYS A 66 6.82 2.22 -8.79
C LYS A 66 7.79 1.04 -8.74
N ALA A 67 8.84 1.10 -7.92
CA ALA A 67 9.83 0.04 -7.79
C ALA A 67 9.25 -1.26 -7.23
N ASN A 68 8.18 -1.19 -6.42
CA ASN A 68 7.60 -2.36 -5.75
C ASN A 68 6.28 -2.82 -6.36
N ILE A 69 5.64 -2.01 -7.21
CA ILE A 69 4.38 -2.34 -7.89
C ILE A 69 4.62 -2.31 -9.41
N PRO A 70 5.03 -3.45 -10.00
CA PRO A 70 5.42 -3.52 -11.41
C PRO A 70 4.22 -3.61 -12.36
N THR A 71 3.08 -4.13 -11.89
CA THR A 71 1.84 -4.21 -12.69
C THR A 71 1.04 -2.94 -12.54
N ARG A 72 0.67 -2.30 -13.66
CA ARG A 72 -0.03 -1.02 -13.65
C ARG A 72 -1.16 -0.99 -14.65
N ILE A 73 -2.22 -0.28 -14.30
CA ILE A 73 -3.37 -0.03 -15.16
C ILE A 73 -3.59 1.47 -15.17
N ALA A 74 -3.71 2.06 -16.36
CA ALA A 74 -4.10 3.45 -16.52
C ALA A 74 -5.38 3.52 -17.35
N PHE A 75 -6.42 4.13 -16.79
CA PHE A 75 -7.57 4.61 -17.56
C PHE A 75 -7.22 5.94 -18.23
N THR A 76 -8.17 6.54 -18.93
CA THR A 76 -7.98 7.87 -19.52
C THR A 76 -7.50 8.89 -18.49
N VAL A 77 -6.40 9.57 -18.82
CA VAL A 77 -5.82 10.66 -18.01
C VAL A 77 -5.81 11.95 -18.82
N SER A 78 -5.65 13.08 -18.13
CA SER A 78 -5.74 14.41 -18.75
C SER A 78 -4.52 14.78 -19.58
N SER A 79 -3.34 14.23 -19.27
CA SER A 79 -2.10 14.62 -19.93
C SER A 79 -1.11 13.46 -20.15
N LYS A 80 -0.20 13.67 -21.11
CA LYS A 80 0.94 12.78 -21.35
C LYS A 80 1.88 12.69 -20.13
N ILE A 81 1.90 13.73 -19.29
CA ILE A 81 2.69 13.74 -18.06
C ILE A 81 2.09 12.73 -17.09
N ASP A 82 0.78 12.76 -16.87
CA ASP A 82 0.06 11.81 -16.00
C ASP A 82 0.20 10.38 -16.50
N SER A 83 0.13 10.16 -17.82
CA SER A 83 0.37 8.83 -18.41
C SER A 83 1.76 8.31 -18.06
N ARG A 84 2.79 9.17 -18.15
CA ARG A 84 4.17 8.81 -17.78
C ARG A 84 4.33 8.59 -16.29
N THR A 85 3.62 9.34 -15.46
CA THR A 85 3.63 9.13 -14.01
C THR A 85 3.15 7.72 -13.65
N ILE A 86 2.11 7.22 -14.31
CA ILE A 86 1.54 5.89 -14.05
C ILE A 86 2.33 4.79 -14.78
N LEU A 87 2.54 4.91 -16.09
CA LEU A 87 3.02 3.82 -16.96
C LEU A 87 4.52 3.93 -17.32
N ASP A 88 5.21 4.97 -16.89
CA ASP A 88 6.56 5.35 -17.36
C ASP A 88 6.62 5.68 -18.88
N GLN A 89 5.47 5.73 -19.56
CA GLN A 89 5.33 6.08 -20.97
C GLN A 89 4.01 6.80 -21.27
N GLY A 90 3.92 7.42 -22.45
CA GLY A 90 2.67 8.02 -22.94
C GLY A 90 1.68 6.97 -23.48
N GLY A 91 0.45 7.39 -23.69
CA GLY A 91 -0.61 6.63 -24.35
C GLY A 91 -1.96 6.70 -23.63
N ALA A 92 -1.97 6.84 -22.30
CA ALA A 92 -3.21 6.86 -21.53
C ALA A 92 -4.02 8.14 -21.76
N GLU A 93 -3.37 9.24 -22.17
CA GLU A 93 -4.02 10.50 -22.53
C GLU A 93 -4.86 10.42 -23.82
N SER A 94 -4.65 9.37 -24.63
CA SER A 94 -5.34 9.14 -25.90
C SER A 94 -6.46 8.09 -25.80
N LEU A 95 -6.77 7.62 -24.58
CA LEU A 95 -7.84 6.65 -24.34
C LEU A 95 -9.21 7.32 -24.43
N LEU A 96 -10.23 6.54 -24.80
CA LEU A 96 -11.57 7.03 -25.12
C LEU A 96 -12.47 7.29 -23.90
N GLY A 97 -12.00 6.93 -22.70
CA GLY A 97 -12.80 6.96 -21.47
C GLY A 97 -13.68 5.72 -21.34
N MET A 98 -14.67 5.78 -20.45
CA MET A 98 -15.73 4.76 -20.32
C MET A 98 -15.21 3.31 -20.21
N GLY A 99 -14.11 3.10 -19.49
CA GLY A 99 -13.51 1.78 -19.26
C GLY A 99 -12.37 1.41 -20.22
N ASP A 100 -12.03 2.24 -21.20
CA ASP A 100 -10.83 2.05 -22.01
C ASP A 100 -9.56 2.25 -21.15
N MET A 101 -8.63 1.30 -21.22
CA MET A 101 -7.44 1.27 -20.36
C MET A 101 -6.21 0.71 -21.04
N LEU A 102 -5.05 1.09 -20.52
CA LEU A 102 -3.75 0.49 -20.81
C LEU A 102 -3.32 -0.37 -19.62
N TYR A 103 -3.04 -1.64 -19.89
CA TYR A 103 -2.48 -2.59 -18.93
C TYR A 103 -0.99 -2.79 -19.20
N SER A 104 -0.14 -2.52 -18.21
CA SER A 104 1.30 -2.79 -18.23
C SER A 104 1.64 -3.90 -17.23
N GLY A 105 2.10 -5.03 -17.75
CA GLY A 105 2.50 -6.18 -16.95
C GLY A 105 3.98 -6.12 -16.53
N PRO A 106 4.40 -6.90 -15.51
CA PRO A 106 5.74 -6.83 -14.94
C PRO A 106 6.87 -7.22 -15.91
N ASN A 107 6.54 -7.98 -16.95
CA ASN A 107 7.51 -8.51 -17.93
C ASN A 107 7.29 -7.93 -19.34
N SER A 108 6.40 -6.94 -19.50
CA SER A 108 6.13 -6.31 -20.79
C SER A 108 6.58 -4.87 -20.76
N THR A 109 7.39 -4.47 -21.74
CA THR A 109 7.77 -3.06 -21.93
C THR A 109 6.67 -2.26 -22.61
N MET A 110 5.76 -2.90 -23.34
CA MET A 110 4.64 -2.24 -24.00
C MET A 110 3.33 -2.55 -23.29
N PRO A 111 2.52 -1.53 -22.96
CA PRO A 111 1.19 -1.74 -22.43
C PRO A 111 0.25 -2.27 -23.50
N VAL A 112 -0.67 -3.11 -23.08
CA VAL A 112 -1.74 -3.66 -23.90
C VAL A 112 -2.98 -2.82 -23.68
N ARG A 113 -3.62 -2.37 -24.77
CA ARG A 113 -4.91 -1.69 -24.69
C ARG A 113 -6.02 -2.72 -24.45
N VAL A 114 -6.86 -2.45 -23.45
CA VAL A 114 -7.94 -3.33 -23.00
C VAL A 114 -9.20 -2.48 -22.80
N HIS A 115 -10.35 -3.02 -23.18
CA HIS A 115 -11.63 -2.43 -22.84
C HIS A 115 -12.16 -3.07 -21.56
N GLY A 116 -12.35 -2.27 -20.52
CA GLY A 116 -12.87 -2.69 -19.23
C GLY A 116 -14.30 -3.21 -19.35
N ALA A 117 -14.61 -4.27 -18.60
CA ALA A 117 -15.97 -4.76 -18.48
C ALA A 117 -16.81 -3.73 -17.73
N PHE A 118 -17.96 -3.38 -18.30
CA PHE A 118 -18.93 -2.52 -17.64
C PHE A 118 -19.78 -3.36 -16.67
N VAL A 119 -19.87 -2.89 -15.43
CA VAL A 119 -20.75 -3.44 -14.41
C VAL A 119 -21.58 -2.30 -13.83
N ARG A 120 -22.90 -2.48 -13.77
CA ARG A 120 -23.81 -1.51 -13.18
C ARG A 120 -23.81 -1.64 -11.66
N ASP A 121 -24.08 -0.53 -10.98
CA ASP A 121 -24.22 -0.53 -9.52
C ASP A 121 -25.28 -1.53 -9.05
N GLN A 122 -26.38 -1.71 -9.78
CA GLN A 122 -27.41 -2.69 -9.44
C GLN A 122 -26.88 -4.14 -9.49
N GLU A 123 -25.98 -4.45 -10.42
CA GLU A 123 -25.35 -5.77 -10.51
C GLU A 123 -24.41 -6.01 -9.33
N VAL A 124 -23.64 -5.00 -8.94
CA VAL A 124 -22.80 -5.05 -7.72
C VAL A 124 -23.65 -5.29 -6.48
N HIS A 125 -24.76 -4.54 -6.34
CA HIS A 125 -25.67 -4.71 -5.20
C HIS A 125 -26.28 -6.11 -5.18
N ALA A 126 -26.69 -6.65 -6.33
CA ALA A 126 -27.25 -8.00 -6.42
C ALA A 126 -26.24 -9.06 -5.96
N VAL A 127 -24.98 -8.97 -6.41
CA VAL A 127 -23.91 -9.89 -5.99
C VAL A 127 -23.64 -9.76 -4.48
N VAL A 128 -23.59 -8.53 -3.96
CA VAL A 128 -23.38 -8.29 -2.52
C VAL A 128 -24.51 -8.92 -1.68
N GLN A 129 -25.77 -8.81 -2.12
CA GLN A 129 -26.90 -9.40 -1.40
C GLN A 129 -26.87 -10.92 -1.42
N ASP A 130 -26.55 -11.54 -2.56
CA ASP A 130 -26.36 -12.99 -2.66
C ASP A 130 -25.25 -13.48 -1.72
N TRP A 131 -24.12 -12.77 -1.62
CA TRP A 131 -23.06 -13.10 -0.66
C TRP A 131 -23.48 -12.91 0.80
N LYS A 132 -24.21 -11.84 1.13
CA LYS A 132 -24.74 -11.61 2.49
C LYS A 132 -25.74 -12.68 2.93
N ALA A 133 -26.50 -13.25 1.99
CA ALA A 133 -27.44 -14.33 2.27
C ALA A 133 -26.74 -15.65 2.66
N ARG A 134 -25.50 -15.85 2.22
CA ARG A 134 -24.70 -17.06 2.51
C ARG A 134 -24.02 -17.04 3.87
N GLY A 135 -23.80 -15.86 4.45
CA GLY A 135 -23.14 -15.75 5.76
C GLY A 135 -22.77 -14.33 6.14
N ARG A 136 -22.37 -14.17 7.41
CA ARG A 136 -21.87 -12.90 7.94
C ARG A 136 -20.34 -12.86 7.89
N PRO A 137 -19.75 -11.68 7.66
CA PRO A 137 -18.29 -11.52 7.74
C PRO A 137 -17.80 -11.87 9.15
N GLN A 138 -16.69 -12.60 9.20
CA GLN A 138 -15.95 -12.86 10.45
C GLN A 138 -14.82 -11.83 10.53
N TYR A 139 -15.11 -10.71 11.18
CA TYR A 139 -14.11 -9.67 11.40
C TYR A 139 -13.06 -10.16 12.39
N ILE A 140 -11.80 -9.83 12.11
CA ILE A 140 -10.68 -10.13 13.00
C ILE A 140 -10.43 -8.89 13.83
N ASP A 141 -10.61 -9.03 15.14
CA ASP A 141 -10.30 -7.97 16.10
C ASP A 141 -8.80 -7.65 16.03
N GLY A 142 -8.49 -6.36 16.10
CA GLY A 142 -7.11 -5.88 16.14
C GLY A 142 -6.52 -5.44 14.80
N ILE A 143 -7.21 -5.65 13.67
CA ILE A 143 -6.76 -5.10 12.37
C ILE A 143 -6.77 -3.56 12.39
N THR A 144 -7.77 -2.97 13.04
CA THR A 144 -7.98 -1.51 13.10
C THR A 144 -7.63 -0.92 14.46
N SER A 145 -7.24 -1.73 15.45
CA SER A 145 -6.80 -1.19 16.72
C SER A 145 -5.42 -0.58 16.55
N ASP A 146 -5.23 0.66 16.97
CA ASP A 146 -3.89 1.24 17.05
C ASP A 146 -3.06 0.39 18.01
N SER A 147 -2.07 -0.31 17.49
CA SER A 147 -1.01 -0.86 18.32
C SER A 147 -0.12 0.30 18.78
N GLU A 148 -0.63 1.14 19.68
CA GLU A 148 0.17 2.10 20.46
C GLU A 148 1.00 1.35 21.52
N SER A 149 1.86 0.43 21.08
CA SER A 149 2.75 -0.34 21.96
C SER A 149 4.04 -0.72 21.25
N GLU A 150 4.70 0.26 20.63
CA GLU A 150 6.17 0.29 20.54
C GLU A 150 6.70 1.54 21.26
N GLY A 151 6.22 1.75 22.49
CA GLY A 151 6.89 2.57 23.51
C GLY A 151 7.81 1.68 24.35
N GLY A 152 8.82 1.09 23.72
CA GLY A 152 9.84 0.28 24.38
C GLY A 152 11.11 1.10 24.60
N GLY A 153 11.18 1.82 25.72
CA GLY A 153 12.37 2.54 26.16
C GLY A 153 13.56 1.59 26.32
N GLY A 154 14.48 1.64 25.37
CA GLY A 154 15.83 1.07 25.49
C GLY A 154 16.77 2.12 26.05
N GLY A 155 16.80 2.26 27.37
CA GLY A 155 17.86 2.98 28.06
C GLY A 155 19.20 2.30 27.77
N PHE A 156 20.10 3.02 27.10
CA PHE A 156 21.52 2.71 27.06
C PHE A 156 22.24 3.75 27.93
N ASP A 157 22.45 3.42 29.20
CA ASP A 157 23.55 3.94 30.01
C ASP A 157 24.64 2.87 30.08
N GLY A 158 25.91 3.28 29.91
CA GLY A 158 27.03 2.33 29.95
C GLY A 158 28.36 2.71 29.29
N GLY A 159 28.80 3.97 29.38
CA GLY A 159 30.20 4.34 29.64
C GLY A 159 31.29 4.27 28.55
N ARG A 160 31.89 5.43 28.24
CA ARG A 160 33.28 5.82 28.61
C ARG A 160 33.70 7.08 27.84
N GLY A 161 33.96 8.15 28.59
CA GLY A 161 34.56 9.38 28.08
C GLY A 161 34.99 10.26 29.24
N ALA A 162 36.12 9.94 29.86
CA ALA A 162 36.72 10.79 30.89
C ALA A 162 37.33 12.04 30.23
N GLY A 163 36.84 13.22 30.62
CA GLY A 163 37.43 14.52 30.34
C GLY A 163 37.34 15.38 31.61
N PRO A 164 38.39 16.15 31.96
CA PRO A 164 38.54 16.71 33.30
C PRO A 164 37.67 17.96 33.52
N VAL A 165 36.96 18.01 34.65
CA VAL A 165 36.27 19.21 35.12
C VAL A 165 37.23 20.00 36.01
N ILE A 166 37.69 21.14 35.48
CA ILE A 166 38.41 22.17 36.24
C ILE A 166 37.43 22.79 37.24
N ARG A 167 37.78 22.78 38.54
CA ARG A 167 37.07 23.55 39.56
C ARG A 167 37.86 24.80 39.90
N SER A 168 37.29 25.96 39.59
CA SER A 168 37.76 27.27 40.04
C SER A 168 36.66 27.98 40.84
N GLY A 169 37.02 28.47 42.02
CA GLY A 169 36.20 29.34 42.88
C GLY A 169 35.40 28.54 43.92
N GLY A 170 35.44 28.81 45.22
CA GLY A 170 35.87 30.01 45.92
C GLY A 170 34.76 30.38 46.92
N GLU A 171 35.09 30.22 48.22
CA GLU A 171 34.48 30.80 49.42
C GLU A 171 33.02 30.52 49.84
N LEU A 172 32.94 29.86 51.01
CA LEU A 172 32.27 30.27 52.25
C LEU A 172 30.98 31.11 52.16
N LEU A 173 29.86 30.51 52.58
CA LEU A 173 29.23 30.70 53.90
C LEU A 173 28.44 29.44 54.27
#